data_AF-A0A354XC78-F1
#
_entry.id   AF-A0A354XC78-F1
#
_cell.length_a   1.000
_cell.length_b   1.000
_cell.length_c   1.000
_cell.angle_alpha   90.00
_cell.angle_beta   90.00
_cell.angle_gamma   90.00
#
_symmetry.space_group_name_H-M   'P 1'
#
loop_
_entity.id
_entity.type
_entity.pdbx_description
1 polymer ?
#
loop_
_entity_poly.entity_id
_entity_poly.type
_entity_poly.pdbx_seq_one_letter_code
_entity_poly.pdbx_strand_id
1 'polypeptide(L)' 'MSALTQKSIEMFFEEYAITDQEKKACLLPLITPLIYNYNMDIVKLEQEQDPYKQKQLHTSLVELTKKIKEIMEEASC' A
#
# COMPACT_ATOMS: atom_id res chain seq x y z
N MET A 1 13.25 2.65 9.69
CA MET A 1 12.18 2.92 8.71
C MET A 1 12.48 2.04 7.51
N SER A 2 11.58 1.14 7.13
CA SER A 2 11.75 0.33 5.92
C SER A 2 11.88 1.25 4.72
N ALA A 3 12.83 0.97 3.83
CA ALA A 3 12.97 1.70 2.57
C ALA A 3 11.63 1.63 1.82
N LEU A 4 11.13 2.79 1.36
CA LEU A 4 9.94 2.85 0.52
C LEU A 4 10.28 2.14 -0.78
N THR A 5 9.66 0.99 -0.99
CA THR A 5 9.91 0.10 -2.12
C THR A 5 8.57 -0.43 -2.61
N GLN A 6 8.50 -0.74 -3.90
CA GLN A 6 7.30 -1.35 -4.47
C GLN A 6 7.02 -2.67 -3.74
N LYS A 7 5.75 -2.95 -3.47
CA LYS A 7 5.32 -4.15 -2.75
C LYS A 7 4.27 -4.91 -3.56
N SER A 8 4.36 -6.24 -3.53
CA SER A 8 3.29 -7.09 -4.04
C SER A 8 2.12 -7.14 -3.05
N ILE A 9 0.98 -7.65 -3.51
CA ILE A 9 -0.18 -7.88 -2.64
C ILE A 9 0.16 -8.89 -1.55
N GLU A 10 0.90 -9.95 -1.89
CA GLU A 10 1.33 -10.99 -0.96
C GLU A 10 2.19 -10.42 0.17
N MET A 11 3.10 -9.47 -0.13
CA MET A 11 3.89 -8.81 0.91
C MET A 11 3.00 -8.06 1.90
N PHE A 12 1.92 -7.42 1.44
CA PHE A 12 0.97 -6.78 2.36
C PHE A 12 0.21 -7.82 3.20
N PHE A 13 -0.20 -8.95 2.62
CA PHE A 13 -0.83 -10.02 3.41
C PHE A 13 0.11 -10.60 4.48
N GLU A 14 1.39 -10.78 4.15
CA GLU A 14 2.42 -11.23 5.10
C GLU A 14 2.64 -10.21 6.22
N GLU A 15 2.78 -8.92 5.89
CA GLU A 15 2.98 -7.83 6.85
C GLU A 15 1.86 -7.72 7.88
N TYR A 16 0.61 -8.00 7.47
CA TYR A 16 -0.57 -7.98 8.35
C TYR A 16 -0.99 -9.37 8.84
N ALA A 17 -0.16 -10.39 8.67
CA ALA A 17 -0.40 -11.76 9.10
C ALA A 17 -1.74 -12.36 8.59
N ILE A 18 -2.19 -11.96 7.40
CA ILE A 18 -3.41 -12.48 6.78
C ILE A 18 -3.10 -13.79 6.07
N THR A 19 -3.55 -14.89 6.67
CA THR A 19 -3.31 -16.25 6.16
C THR A 19 -4.57 -16.91 5.62
N ASP A 20 -5.74 -16.49 6.08
CA ASP A 20 -7.05 -17.02 5.68
C ASP A 20 -7.38 -16.69 4.22
N GLN A 21 -7.78 -17.71 3.45
CA GLN A 21 -8.01 -17.60 2.00
C GLN A 21 -9.31 -16.86 1.67
N GLU A 22 -10.36 -17.01 2.48
CA GLU A 22 -11.63 -16.32 2.29
C GLU A 22 -11.45 -14.82 2.56
N LYS A 23 -10.73 -14.49 3.64
CA LYS A 23 -10.35 -13.12 3.98
C LYS A 23 -9.47 -12.50 2.89
N LYS A 24 -8.48 -13.23 2.34
CA LYS A 24 -7.69 -12.78 1.19
C LYS A 24 -8.57 -12.49 -0.03
N ALA A 25 -9.47 -13.40 -0.38
CA ALA A 25 -10.37 -13.24 -1.51
C ALA A 25 -11.27 -12.01 -1.37
N CYS A 26 -11.76 -11.75 -0.15
CA CYS A 26 -12.57 -10.57 0.14
C CYS A 26 -11.78 -9.26 0.08
N LEU A 27 -10.53 -9.27 0.58
CA LEU A 27 -9.68 -8.08 0.63
C LEU A 27 -9.10 -7.70 -0.73
N LEU A 28 -8.78 -8.68 -1.58
CA LEU A 28 -8.18 -8.49 -2.90
C LEU A 28 -8.80 -7.33 -3.70
N PRO A 29 -10.13 -7.27 -3.96
CA PRO A 29 -10.73 -6.18 -4.73
C PRO A 29 -10.61 -4.80 -4.04
N LEU A 30 -10.52 -4.75 -2.71
CA LEU A 30 -10.45 -3.51 -1.94
C LEU A 30 -9.04 -2.93 -1.92
N ILE A 31 -8.02 -3.79 -1.77
CA ILE A 31 -6.62 -3.37 -1.59
C ILE A 31 -5.87 -3.23 -2.92
N THR A 32 -6.22 -4.01 -3.94
CA THR A 32 -5.52 -4.01 -5.24
C THR A 32 -5.36 -2.60 -5.84
N PRO A 33 -6.41 -1.76 -5.95
CA PRO A 33 -6.25 -0.42 -6.50
C PRO A 33 -5.37 0.49 -5.63
N LEU A 34 -5.38 0.30 -4.30
CA LEU A 34 -4.56 1.08 -3.38
C LEU A 34 -3.08 0.70 -3.49
N ILE A 35 -2.79 -0.60 -3.61
CA ILE A 35 -1.43 -1.11 -3.79
C ILE A 35 -0.87 -0.68 -5.14
N TYR A 36 -1.69 -0.70 -6.20
CA TYR A 36 -1.30 -0.15 -7.49
C TYR A 36 -0.91 1.34 -7.38
N ASN A 37 -1.75 2.16 -6.74
CA ASN A 37 -1.45 3.59 -6.54
C ASN A 37 -0.18 3.80 -5.70
N TYR A 38 0.00 3.00 -4.64
CA TYR A 38 1.20 3.02 -3.81
C TYR A 38 2.46 2.77 -4.64
N ASN A 39 2.46 1.71 -5.45
CA ASN A 39 3.59 1.38 -6.31
C ASN A 39 3.85 2.46 -7.37
N MET A 40 2.79 3.04 -7.95
CA MET A 40 2.92 4.16 -8.88
C MET A 40 3.56 5.39 -8.24
N ASP A 41 3.24 5.70 -6.98
CA ASP A 41 3.83 6.83 -6.28
C ASP A 41 5.29 6.58 -5.89
N ILE A 42 5.69 5.33 -5.66
CA ILE A 42 7.11 4.97 -5.51
C ILE A 42 7.87 5.17 -6.81
N VAL A 43 7.33 4.68 -7.93
CA VAL A 43 7.96 4.87 -9.25
C VAL A 43 8.12 6.37 -9.57
N LYS A 44 7.11 7.19 -9.25
CA LYS A 44 7.23 8.65 -9.38
C LYS A 44 8.29 9.23 -8.45
N LEU A 45 8.34 8.77 -7.19
CA LEU A 45 9.30 9.26 -6.19
C LEU A 45 10.74 8.98 -6.62
N GLU A 46 11.00 7.81 -7.21
CA GLU A 46 12.32 7.43 -7.76
C GLU A 46 12.80 8.36 -8.89
N GLN A 47 11.88 8.99 -9.61
CA GLN A 47 12.16 9.85 -10.76
C GLN A 47 12.05 11.34 -10.44
N GLU A 48 11.41 11.71 -9.33
CA GLU A 48 11.12 13.08 -8.97
C GLU A 48 12.33 13.78 -8.36
N GLN A 49 12.64 14.98 -8.85
CA GLN A 49 13.78 15.79 -8.39
C GLN A 49 13.33 17.00 -7.56
N ASP A 50 12.06 17.40 -7.68
CA ASP A 50 11.48 18.50 -6.93
C ASP A 50 11.19 18.07 -5.47
N PRO A 51 11.86 18.68 -4.46
CA PRO A 51 11.67 18.33 -3.05
C PRO A 51 10.23 18.53 -2.55
N TYR A 52 9.49 19.49 -3.11
CA TYR A 52 8.10 19.72 -2.73
C TYR A 52 7.21 18.56 -3.20
N LYS A 53 7.40 18.10 -4.43
CA LYS A 53 6.66 16.95 -4.97
C LYS A 53 7.07 15.64 -4.31
N GLN A 54 8.36 15.45 -4.01
CA GLN A 54 8.82 14.32 -3.20
C GLN A 54 8.08 14.27 -1.85
N LYS A 55 7.95 15.42 -1.17
CA LYS A 55 7.18 15.51 0.08
C LYS A 55 5.72 15.12 -0.10
N GLN A 56 5.08 15.58 -1.18
CA GLN A 56 3.70 15.19 -1.50
C GLN A 56 3.56 13.68 -1.74
N LEU A 57 4.48 13.08 -2.49
CA LEU A 57 4.51 11.63 -2.73
C LEU A 57 4.73 10.86 -1.43
N HIS A 58 5.63 11.31 -0.55
CA HIS A 58 5.80 10.73 0.78
C HIS A 58 4.51 10.78 1.61
N THR A 59 3.82 11.92 1.63
CA THR A 59 2.52 12.04 2.32
C THR A 59 1.50 11.07 1.73
N SER A 60 1.42 10.98 0.40
CA SER A 60 0.50 10.07 -0.27
C SER A 60 0.79 8.60 0.05
N LEU A 61 2.07 8.19 0.07
CA LEU A 61 2.48 6.84 0.44
C LEU A 61 2.09 6.49 1.88
N VAL A 62 2.22 7.44 2.81
CA VAL A 62 1.79 7.26 4.21
C VAL A 62 0.27 7.10 4.29
N GLU A 63 -0.49 7.93 3.59
CA GLU A 63 -1.95 7.85 3.55
C GLU A 63 -2.46 6.55 2.92
N LEU A 64 -1.85 6.12 1.80
CA LEU A 64 -2.18 4.85 1.14
C LEU A 64 -1.88 3.66 2.05
N THR A 65 -0.73 3.66 2.73
CA THR A 65 -0.37 2.61 3.69
C THR A 65 -1.38 2.56 4.85
N LYS A 66 -1.80 3.72 5.36
CA LYS A 66 -2.83 3.81 6.41
C LYS A 66 -4.17 3.23 5.95
N LYS A 67 -4.62 3.60 4.75
CA LYS A 67 -5.88 3.08 4.18
C LYS A 67 -5.83 1.58 3.94
N ILE A 68 -4.71 1.05 3.42
CA ILE A 68 -4.52 -0.39 3.25
C ILE A 68 -4.63 -1.07 4.63
N LYS A 69 -3.95 -0.55 5.64
CA LYS A 69 -4.02 -1.07 7.02
C LYS A 69 -5.46 -1.10 7.55
N GLU A 70 -6.18 0.02 7.45
CA GLU A 70 -7.57 0.15 7.91
C GLU A 70 -8.46 -0.92 7.25
N ILE A 71 -8.35 -1.11 5.94
CA ILE A 71 -9.12 -2.14 5.23
C ILE A 71 -8.75 -3.56 5.70
N MET A 72 -7.46 -3.84 5.89
CA MET A 72 -6.97 -5.16 6.33
C MET A 72 -7.45 -5.51 7.75
N GLU A 73 -7.61 -4.51 8.63
CA GLU A 73 -8.02 -4.66 10.03
C GLU A 73 -9.56 -4.63 10.21
N GLU A 74 -10.28 -3.79 9.46
CA GLU A 74 -11.70 -3.49 9.70
C GLU A 74 -12.66 -4.21 8.75
N ALA A 75 -12.18 -4.78 7.63
CA ALA A 75 -13.05 -5.50 6.72
C ALA A 75 -13.71 -6.69 7.43
N SER A 76 -15.04 -6.63 7.54
CA SER A 76 -15.90 -7.70 8.04
C SER A 76 -16.26 -8.63 6.88
N CYS A 77 -15.24 -9.34 6.44
CA CYS A 77 -15.35 -10.62 5.76
C CYS A 77 -15.00 -11.67 6.82
#